data_AF-A0A151RHP5-F1
#
_entry.id   AF-A0A151RHP5-F1
#
_cell.length_a   1.000
_cell.length_b   1.000
_cell.length_c   1.000
_cell.angle_alpha   90.00
_cell.angle_beta   90.00
_cell.angle_gamma   90.00
#
_symmetry.space_group_name_H-M   'P 1'
#
loop_
_entity.id
_entity.type
_entity.pdbx_description
1 polymer ?
#
loop_
_entity_poly.entity_id
_entity_poly.type
_entity_poly.pdbx_seq_one_letter_code
_entity_poly.pdbx_strand_id
1 'polypeptide(L)'
;MGESTGSSHFYVYQCFFRDFGVRLPFTQFECDFLNYINAAPSQLHPNSWGFLRAFQVLYTVLGMEVSLRVFLSFYQLKSSAPPYGVLSLNGGKDGGLFTLYSQFYKNYKQEFFRVALVGVDPSRMPKAPFRAGGDKSTTQLHITYTI
;
A
#
# COMPACT_ATOMS: atom_id res chain seq x y z
N MET A 1 21.76 7.41 -28.50
CA MET A 1 20.97 6.48 -27.67
C MET A 1 20.49 7.26 -26.47
N GLY A 2 19.20 7.55 -26.38
CA GLY A 2 18.64 8.44 -25.36
C GLY A 2 18.58 7.77 -23.99
N GLU A 3 19.14 8.43 -22.99
CA GLU A 3 19.01 7.99 -21.59
C GLU A 3 17.55 8.15 -21.17
N SER A 4 16.88 7.04 -20.89
CA SER A 4 15.59 7.09 -20.20
C SER A 4 15.85 7.42 -18.73
N THR A 5 15.95 8.71 -18.41
CA THR A 5 15.68 9.18 -17.05
C THR A 5 14.19 9.01 -16.76
N GLY A 6 13.74 7.76 -16.75
CA GLY A 6 12.36 7.40 -16.47
C GLY A 6 12.10 7.74 -15.02
N SER A 7 11.37 8.83 -14.79
CA SER A 7 10.81 9.17 -13.47
C SER A 7 10.27 7.89 -12.83
N SER A 8 10.78 7.54 -11.64
CA SER A 8 10.32 6.37 -10.92
C SER A 8 8.81 6.49 -10.72
N HIS A 9 8.09 5.43 -11.06
CA HIS A 9 6.64 5.40 -11.05
C HIS A 9 6.16 4.06 -10.52
N PHE A 10 4.95 4.05 -9.99
CA PHE A 10 4.26 2.86 -9.53
C PHE A 10 2.79 2.91 -9.95
N TYR A 11 2.10 1.78 -9.82
CA TYR A 11 0.70 1.63 -10.19
C TYR A 11 -0.16 1.50 -8.94
N VAL A 12 -1.33 2.14 -8.97
CA VAL A 12 -2.33 2.08 -7.90
C VAL A 12 -3.70 1.90 -8.54
N TYR A 13 -4.55 1.04 -7.97
CA TYR A 13 -5.90 0.86 -8.48
C TYR A 13 -6.76 2.11 -8.25
N GLN A 14 -7.58 2.46 -9.25
CA GLN A 14 -8.43 3.65 -9.19
C GLN A 14 -9.42 3.60 -8.01
N CYS A 15 -9.91 2.40 -7.66
CA CYS A 15 -10.83 2.20 -6.54
C CYS A 15 -10.25 2.66 -5.20
N PHE A 16 -8.93 2.74 -5.04
CA PHE A 16 -8.34 3.19 -3.78
C PHE A 16 -8.64 4.66 -3.49
N PHE A 17 -8.58 5.48 -4.54
CA PHE A 17 -8.92 6.90 -4.45
C PHE A 17 -10.44 7.09 -4.39
N ARG A 18 -11.17 6.43 -5.29
CA ARG A 18 -12.61 6.60 -5.45
C ARG A 18 -13.41 6.07 -4.25
N ASP A 19 -13.08 4.87 -3.77
CA ASP A 19 -13.92 4.14 -2.82
C ASP A 19 -13.34 4.19 -1.39
N PHE A 20 -12.02 4.25 -1.23
CA PHE A 20 -11.36 4.22 0.10
C PHE A 20 -10.78 5.56 0.54
N GLY A 21 -10.90 6.60 -0.29
CA GLY A 21 -10.42 7.95 0.04
C GLY A 21 -8.91 8.02 0.28
N VAL A 22 -8.14 7.12 -0.34
CA VAL A 22 -6.67 7.19 -0.34
C VAL A 22 -6.26 8.52 -0.97
N ARG A 23 -5.29 9.20 -0.37
CA ARG A 23 -4.72 10.45 -0.86
C ARG A 23 -3.22 10.29 -1.04
N LEU A 24 -2.67 11.00 -2.02
CA LEU A 24 -1.22 11.13 -2.17
C LEU A 24 -0.75 12.47 -1.60
N PRO A 25 0.44 12.52 -0.98
CA PRO A 25 1.28 11.36 -0.68
C PRO A 25 0.63 10.41 0.34
N PHE A 26 1.03 9.14 0.30
CA PHE A 26 0.62 8.19 1.31
C PHE A 26 1.02 8.70 2.70
N THR A 27 0.15 8.45 3.66
CA THR A 27 0.43 8.72 5.08
C THR A 27 1.58 7.85 5.57
N GLN A 28 2.27 8.29 6.63
CA GLN A 28 3.36 7.52 7.23
C GLN A 28 2.93 6.09 7.58
N PHE A 29 1.73 5.94 8.16
CA PHE A 29 1.17 4.62 8.51
C PHE A 29 0.95 3.70 7.30
N GLU A 30 0.48 4.24 6.17
CA GLU A 30 0.31 3.45 4.93
C GLU A 30 1.67 3.01 4.39
N CYS A 31 2.67 3.91 4.40
CA CYS A 31 4.05 3.60 4.03
C CYS A 31 4.64 2.51 4.94
N ASP A 32 4.48 2.63 6.26
CA ASP A 32 4.99 1.67 7.24
C ASP A 32 4.36 0.29 7.04
N PHE A 33 3.06 0.23 6.77
CA PHE A 33 2.38 -1.02 6.46
C PHE A 33 2.89 -1.66 5.17
N LEU A 34 3.02 -0.89 4.08
CA LEU A 34 3.53 -1.39 2.80
C LEU A 34 4.99 -1.87 2.90
N ASN A 35 5.82 -1.15 3.67
CA ASN A 35 7.18 -1.55 3.99
C ASN A 35 7.21 -2.84 4.82
N TYR A 36 6.33 -2.97 5.82
CA TYR A 36 6.24 -4.17 6.66
C TYR A 36 5.90 -5.43 5.85
N ILE A 37 4.96 -5.33 4.90
CA ILE A 37 4.60 -6.45 4.02
C ILE A 37 5.52 -6.59 2.80
N ASN A 38 6.47 -5.66 2.62
CA ASN A 38 7.36 -5.55 1.47
C ASN A 38 6.63 -5.67 0.12
N ALA A 39 5.58 -4.85 -0.07
CA ALA A 39 4.74 -4.95 -1.25
C ALA A 39 4.30 -3.59 -1.80
N ALA A 40 4.00 -3.57 -3.10
CA ALA A 40 3.45 -2.41 -3.79
C ALA A 40 1.99 -2.18 -3.38
N PRO A 41 1.49 -0.93 -3.46
CA PRO A 41 0.06 -0.66 -3.29
C PRO A 41 -0.83 -1.58 -4.13
N SER A 42 -0.45 -1.82 -5.39
CA SER A 42 -1.19 -2.67 -6.33
C SER A 42 -1.12 -4.17 -6.02
N GLN A 43 -0.20 -4.63 -5.18
CA GLN A 43 -0.13 -6.04 -4.77
C GLN A 43 -1.11 -6.35 -3.62
N LEU A 44 -1.62 -5.32 -2.94
CA LEU A 44 -2.57 -5.46 -1.86
C LEU A 44 -4.01 -5.45 -2.40
N HIS A 45 -4.83 -6.38 -1.95
CA HIS A 45 -6.23 -6.50 -2.36
C HIS A 45 -7.04 -5.25 -1.94
N PRO A 46 -8.00 -4.77 -2.75
CA PRO A 46 -8.84 -3.61 -2.40
C PRO A 46 -9.47 -3.70 -1.01
N ASN A 47 -10.05 -4.85 -0.63
CA ASN A 47 -10.62 -5.01 0.71
C ASN A 47 -9.61 -4.79 1.84
N SER A 48 -8.34 -5.14 1.61
CA SER A 48 -7.28 -4.96 2.59
C SER A 48 -6.85 -3.49 2.71
N TRP A 49 -6.84 -2.76 1.59
CA TRP A 49 -6.74 -1.30 1.60
C TRP A 49 -7.91 -0.65 2.34
N GLY A 50 -9.13 -1.15 2.14
CA GLY A 50 -10.31 -0.71 2.86
C GLY A 50 -10.16 -0.85 4.38
N PHE A 51 -9.65 -1.98 4.87
CA PHE A 51 -9.38 -2.17 6.31
C PHE A 51 -8.31 -1.21 6.84
N LEU A 52 -7.23 -1.02 6.10
CA LEU A 52 -6.17 -0.09 6.46
C LEU A 52 -6.71 1.34 6.61
N ARG A 53 -7.48 1.80 5.62
CA ARG A 53 -8.10 3.14 5.64
C ARG A 53 -9.15 3.29 6.72
N ALA A 54 -10.02 2.30 6.91
CA ALA A 54 -11.03 2.33 7.97
C ALA A 54 -10.39 2.43 9.36
N PHE A 55 -9.29 1.70 9.60
CA PHE A 55 -8.55 1.79 10.84
C PHE A 55 -7.99 3.19 11.09
N GLN A 56 -7.39 3.80 10.06
CA GLN A 56 -6.87 5.16 10.17
C GLN A 56 -7.97 6.19 10.46
N VAL A 57 -9.10 6.10 9.77
CA VAL A 57 -10.24 7.00 9.98
C VAL A 57 -10.77 6.86 11.40
N LEU A 58 -10.97 5.63 11.88
CA LEU A 58 -11.44 5.37 13.25
C LEU A 58 -10.53 6.01 14.29
N TYR A 59 -9.22 5.77 14.22
CA TYR A 59 -8.27 6.31 15.19
C TYR A 59 -8.15 7.83 15.10
N THR A 60 -8.24 8.40 13.90
CA THR A 60 -8.30 9.85 13.72
C THR A 60 -9.52 10.45 14.42
N VAL A 61 -10.69 9.83 14.27
CA VAL A 61 -11.94 10.28 14.93
C VAL A 61 -11.85 10.13 16.45
N LEU A 62 -11.17 9.10 16.94
CA LEU A 62 -10.92 8.90 18.37
C LEU A 62 -9.83 9.83 18.95
N GLY A 63 -9.14 10.62 18.11
CA GLY A 63 -8.02 11.45 18.55
C GLY A 63 -6.79 10.64 18.99
N MET A 64 -6.66 9.40 18.51
CA MET A 64 -5.60 8.47 18.85
C MET A 64 -4.59 8.32 17.71
N GLU A 65 -3.34 8.02 18.07
CA GLU A 65 -2.32 7.70 17.07
C GLU A 65 -2.53 6.30 16.48
N VAL A 66 -2.43 6.20 15.16
CA VAL A 66 -2.51 4.92 14.43
C VAL A 66 -1.25 4.09 14.69
N SER A 67 -1.41 2.85 15.13
CA SER A 67 -0.29 1.94 15.41
C SER A 67 -0.32 0.71 14.51
N LEU A 68 0.75 0.49 13.75
CA LEU A 68 0.90 -0.69 12.90
C LEU A 68 0.78 -1.99 13.71
N ARG A 69 1.35 -2.02 14.92
CA ARG A 69 1.29 -3.19 15.80
C ARG A 69 -0.15 -3.53 16.19
N VAL A 70 -0.93 -2.51 16.56
CA VAL A 70 -2.35 -2.69 16.93
C VAL A 70 -3.17 -3.10 15.72
N PHE A 71 -2.90 -2.53 14.54
CA PHE A 71 -3.55 -2.98 13.32
C PHE A 71 -3.30 -4.48 13.05
N LEU A 72 -2.04 -4.92 13.17
CA LEU A 72 -1.64 -6.31 12.94
C LEU A 72 -2.13 -7.27 14.03
N SER A 73 -2.59 -6.81 15.20
CA SER A 73 -3.26 -7.70 16.17
C SER A 73 -4.67 -8.09 15.73
N PHE A 74 -5.33 -7.24 14.93
CA PHE A 74 -6.68 -7.52 14.41
C PHE A 74 -6.69 -8.27 13.07
N TYR A 75 -5.61 -8.17 12.29
CA TYR A 75 -5.57 -8.68 10.92
C TYR A 75 -4.37 -9.58 10.65
N GLN A 76 -4.62 -10.68 9.95
CA GLN A 76 -3.60 -11.60 9.46
C GLN A 76 -3.41 -11.46 7.95
N LEU A 77 -2.16 -11.38 7.50
CA LEU A 77 -1.80 -11.35 6.09
C LEU A 77 -1.86 -12.77 5.49
N LYS A 78 -2.51 -12.91 4.34
CA LYS A 78 -2.52 -14.13 3.52
C LYS A 78 -2.11 -13.78 2.09
N SER A 79 -1.18 -14.54 1.53
CA SER A 79 -0.82 -14.48 0.11
C SER A 79 -1.61 -15.51 -0.68
N SER A 80 -2.21 -15.14 -1.81
CA SER A 80 -2.67 -16.14 -2.76
C SER A 80 -1.48 -16.84 -3.43
N ALA A 81 -1.68 -18.07 -3.92
CA ALA A 81 -0.61 -18.90 -4.48
C ALA A 81 0.13 -18.22 -5.68
N PRO A 82 1.39 -18.59 -5.95
CA PRO A 82 2.21 -18.04 -7.04
C PRO A 82 1.57 -18.20 -8.42
N PRO A 83 1.96 -17.39 -9.45
CA PRO A 83 3.11 -16.47 -9.50
C PRO A 83 2.82 -15.00 -9.20
N TYR A 84 1.55 -14.59 -9.04
CA TYR A 84 1.14 -13.21 -8.78
C TYR A 84 0.25 -13.12 -7.53
N GLY A 85 0.79 -13.61 -6.41
CA GLY A 85 0.07 -13.67 -5.15
C GLY A 85 -0.42 -12.29 -4.71
N VAL A 86 -1.72 -12.04 -4.79
CA VAL A 86 -2.31 -10.83 -4.21
C VAL A 86 -2.29 -11.01 -2.70
N LEU A 87 -1.79 -10.00 -2.00
CA LEU A 87 -1.80 -9.97 -0.54
C LEU A 87 -3.18 -9.55 -0.06
N SER A 88 -3.75 -10.32 0.85
CA SER A 88 -5.05 -10.05 1.45
C SER A 88 -4.97 -10.15 2.97
N LEU A 89 -5.59 -9.19 3.65
CA LEU A 89 -5.83 -9.20 5.08
C LEU A 89 -7.13 -9.95 5.36
N ASN A 90 -7.08 -10.81 6.36
CA ASN A 90 -8.24 -11.47 6.95
C ASN A 90 -8.31 -11.14 8.44
N GLY A 91 -9.50 -11.23 9.02
CA GLY A 91 -9.67 -11.09 10.46
C GLY A 91 -8.78 -12.08 11.23
N GLY A 92 -8.35 -11.66 12.42
CA GLY A 92 -7.60 -12.49 13.36
C GLY A 92 -8.41 -13.65 13.92
N LYS A 93 -7.86 -14.35 14.92
CA LYS A 93 -8.52 -15.52 15.55
C LYS A 93 -9.88 -15.18 16.17
N ASP A 94 -10.01 -13.96 16.68
CA ASP A 94 -11.22 -13.45 17.34
C ASP A 94 -12.11 -12.63 16.39
N GLY A 95 -11.83 -12.68 15.07
CA GLY A 95 -12.46 -11.81 14.08
C GLY A 95 -11.63 -10.56 13.77
N GLY A 96 -11.97 -9.89 12.67
CA GLY A 96 -11.38 -8.60 12.29
C GLY A 96 -12.19 -7.44 12.85
N LEU A 97 -11.56 -6.27 13.00
CA LEU A 97 -12.23 -5.07 13.53
C LEU A 97 -13.37 -4.56 12.63
N PHE A 98 -13.24 -4.79 11.32
CA PHE A 98 -14.21 -4.38 10.30
C PHE A 98 -14.66 -5.59 9.48
N THR A 99 -15.89 -5.52 9.00
CA THR A 99 -16.44 -6.45 8.00
C THR A 99 -16.09 -5.99 6.58
N LEU A 100 -16.13 -6.92 5.63
CA LEU A 100 -15.80 -6.63 4.23
C LEU A 100 -16.71 -5.53 3.67
N TYR A 101 -16.10 -4.50 3.09
CA TYR A 101 -16.82 -3.44 2.37
C TYR A 101 -17.60 -4.01 1.18
N SER A 102 -16.99 -4.91 0.41
CA SER A 102 -17.65 -5.65 -0.66
C SER A 102 -16.99 -7.02 -0.87
N GLN A 103 -17.81 -8.07 -1.00
CA GLN A 103 -17.33 -9.42 -1.32
C GLN A 103 -16.88 -9.55 -2.78
N PHE A 104 -17.12 -8.54 -3.63
CA PHE A 104 -17.02 -8.66 -5.08
C PHE A 104 -16.32 -7.49 -5.78
N TYR A 105 -15.12 -7.09 -5.33
CA TYR A 105 -14.19 -6.41 -6.23
C TYR A 105 -13.69 -7.42 -7.28
N LYS A 106 -14.52 -7.69 -8.29
CA LYS A 106 -14.22 -8.69 -9.34
C LYS A 106 -13.44 -8.09 -10.53
N ASN A 107 -13.50 -6.77 -10.74
CA ASN A 107 -12.94 -6.09 -11.93
C ASN A 107 -11.95 -4.95 -11.62
N TYR A 108 -11.53 -4.77 -10.37
CA TYR A 108 -10.64 -3.65 -9.98
C TYR A 108 -9.30 -3.62 -10.71
N LYS A 109 -8.84 -4.75 -11.24
CA LYS A 109 -7.56 -4.86 -11.94
C LYS A 109 -7.53 -4.14 -13.30
N GLN A 110 -8.69 -3.75 -13.83
CA GLN A 110 -8.82 -3.08 -15.12
C GLN A 110 -8.63 -1.56 -15.03
N GLU A 111 -8.78 -0.97 -13.83
CA GLU A 111 -8.73 0.48 -13.63
C GLU A 111 -7.55 0.85 -12.71
N PHE A 112 -6.53 1.50 -13.26
CA PHE A 112 -5.34 1.89 -12.51
C PHE A 112 -4.80 3.25 -12.94
N PHE A 113 -4.15 3.93 -12.00
CA PHE A 113 -3.35 5.12 -12.26
C PHE A 113 -1.87 4.76 -12.23
N ARG A 114 -1.10 5.38 -13.14
CA ARG A 114 0.36 5.44 -13.07
C ARG A 114 0.75 6.69 -12.30
N VAL A 115 1.33 6.51 -11.12
CA VAL A 115 1.78 7.60 -10.26
C VAL A 115 3.27 7.77 -10.45
N ALA A 116 3.70 8.95 -10.89
CA ALA A 116 5.11 9.30 -11.08
C ALA A 116 5.55 10.33 -10.04
N LEU A 117 6.80 10.23 -9.60
CA LEU A 117 7.41 11.23 -8.75
C LEU A 117 7.78 12.46 -9.59
N VAL A 118 7.36 13.64 -9.14
CA VAL A 118 7.69 14.93 -9.74
C VAL A 118 8.71 15.62 -8.86
N GLY A 119 9.83 16.08 -9.43
CA GLY A 119 10.85 16.87 -8.72
C GLY A 119 11.91 16.08 -7.93
N VAL A 120 11.97 14.75 -8.05
CA VAL A 120 13.02 13.93 -7.40
C VAL A 120 14.15 13.64 -8.38
N ASP A 121 15.37 14.04 -8.03
CA ASP A 121 16.59 13.65 -8.76
C ASP A 121 16.75 12.12 -8.70
N PRO A 122 16.74 11.40 -9.85
CA PRO A 122 16.90 9.95 -9.89
C PRO A 122 18.19 9.44 -9.25
N SER A 123 19.23 10.27 -9.13
CA SER A 123 20.51 9.93 -8.49
C SER A 123 20.44 9.93 -6.96
N ARG A 124 19.47 10.64 -6.37
CA ARG A 124 19.24 10.71 -4.91
C ARG A 124 18.25 9.65 -4.41
N MET A 125 17.64 8.90 -5.33
CA MET A 125 16.82 7.77 -5.01
C MET A 125 17.71 6.57 -4.68
N PRO A 126 17.48 5.85 -3.56
CA PRO A 126 18.05 4.52 -3.42
C PRO A 126 17.59 3.70 -4.63
N LYS A 127 18.55 3.09 -5.34
CA LYS A 127 18.26 2.29 -6.54
C LYS A 127 17.34 1.12 -6.13
N ALA A 128 16.06 1.30 -6.45
CA ALA A 128 14.92 0.39 -6.27
C ALA A 128 14.47 0.11 -4.82
N PRO A 129 13.14 0.14 -4.59
CA PRO A 129 12.50 -0.82 -3.71
C PRO A 129 11.60 -1.81 -4.48
N PHE A 130 11.21 -1.51 -5.72
CA PHE A 130 10.29 -2.36 -6.47
C PHE A 130 11.04 -3.34 -7.36
N ARG A 131 11.83 -4.22 -6.74
CA ARG A 131 12.29 -5.45 -7.40
C ARG A 131 11.25 -6.54 -7.17
N ALA A 132 10.54 -6.90 -8.23
CA ALA A 132 9.84 -8.17 -8.30
C ALA A 132 10.89 -9.29 -8.14
N GLY A 133 10.83 -9.99 -7.00
CA GLY A 133 11.63 -11.18 -6.75
C GLY A 133 13.02 -10.94 -6.20
N GLY A 134 13.22 -11.39 -4.96
CA GLY A 134 14.49 -11.86 -4.39
C GLY A 134 15.63 -10.86 -4.33
N ASP A 135 15.73 -10.10 -3.24
CA ASP A 135 16.82 -10.28 -2.26
C ASP A 135 16.53 -9.44 -1.00
N LYS A 136 16.95 -9.94 0.17
CA LYS A 136 16.71 -9.31 1.48
C LYS A 136 17.78 -8.26 1.75
N SER A 137 17.48 -6.98 1.52
CA SER A 137 18.13 -5.91 2.28
C SER A 137 17.17 -4.76 2.54
N THR A 138 16.97 -4.49 3.82
CA THR A 138 16.17 -3.42 4.40
C THR A 138 16.61 -2.07 3.84
N THR A 139 15.69 -1.31 3.23
CA THR A 139 15.86 0.14 3.06
C THR A 139 14.51 0.82 3.22
N GLN A 140 14.38 1.63 4.27
CA GLN A 140 13.21 2.47 4.52
C GLN A 140 13.01 3.45 3.35
N LEU A 141 11.83 3.45 2.76
CA LEU A 141 11.43 4.47 1.80
C LEU A 141 11.01 5.74 2.55
N HIS A 142 11.97 6.65 2.73
CA HIS A 142 11.70 8.03 3.10
C HIS A 142 11.26 8.78 1.83
N ILE A 143 9.97 9.07 1.71
CA ILE A 143 9.43 9.95 0.66
C ILE A 143 9.35 11.35 1.26
N THR A 144 10.28 12.23 0.90
CA THR A 144 10.28 13.64 1.32
C THR A 144 9.71 14.51 0.21
N TYR A 145 8.79 15.42 0.54
CA TYR A 145 8.33 16.48 -0.36
C TYR A 145 8.89 17.83 0.10
N THR A 146 9.24 18.67 -0.87
CA THR A 146 9.37 20.12 -0.67
C THR A 146 8.35 20.77 -1.62
N ILE A 147 7.68 21.80 -1.10
CA ILE A 147 6.53 22.52 -1.67
C ILE A 147 6.92 23.20 -2.99
#